data_AF-A0A241VPR7-F1
#
_entry.id   AF-A0A241VPR7-F1
#
_cell.length_a   1.000
_cell.length_b   1.000
_cell.length_c   1.000
_cell.angle_alpha   90.00
_cell.angle_beta   90.00
_cell.angle_gamma   90.00
#
_symmetry.space_group_name_H-M   'P 1'
#
loop_
_entity.id
_entity.type
_entity.pdbx_description
1 polymer ?
#
loop_
_entity_poly.entity_id
_entity_poly.type
_entity_poly.pdbx_seq_one_letter_code
_entity_poly.pdbx_strand_id
1 'polypeptide(L)'
;MRQLYLLLFSLYWAQGLPVGFMTHALPVILRAEGVSLTHIGGFGLLMLPWSIKIFWAPLVDQHGLASKGHYRSWIVPTQLLTIFILVLLSFLPIESLNQPVYLLLFFIVLLSMNMVGATQDIATDGLAVNILKNDQQHWGNTFQVIGSRLGFIVGGGAVLWALDWLHWQATFLFLAALVFLNTVPILCYREAERVKHSDIPLSENNTEKLSFQQSIKRYLAYFTETKTLLMWLWVLLSFKLADGLAGPLLKPLMVDMGLSFSQIGLYVTMLGAVAALIGAGLAGMSLKYLSRAQALISFSILKILTLLAYAWLALQFDAKQQVNAWIIYGINAAEDMVSAMLLVVMLTLVMQYSRKNFAGTDFTFQVALMATVSGGLYSISGYFADQLGYSSYLFLISVVAVLSLIPIILWSNTQKMSKNIDKSRF
;
A
#
# COMPACT_ATOMS: atom_id res chain seq x y z
N MET A 1 -7.56 -1.18 -23.98
CA MET A 1 -6.78 -2.16 -23.20
C MET A 1 -5.42 -1.59 -22.80
N ARG A 2 -4.45 -1.41 -23.71
CA ARG A 2 -3.09 -0.92 -23.36
C ARG A 2 -3.09 0.47 -22.70
N GLN A 3 -3.89 1.41 -23.20
CA GLN A 3 -4.01 2.76 -22.63
C GLN A 3 -4.53 2.78 -21.18
N LEU A 4 -5.36 1.80 -20.79
CA LEU A 4 -5.91 1.71 -19.44
C LEU A 4 -4.85 1.34 -18.41
N TYR A 5 -4.02 0.34 -18.74
CA TYR A 5 -2.96 -0.11 -17.85
C TYR A 5 -1.83 0.92 -17.75
N LEU A 6 -1.53 1.62 -18.85
CA LEU A 6 -0.59 2.75 -18.83
C LEU A 6 -1.10 3.90 -17.95
N LEU A 7 -2.40 4.21 -18.01
CA LEU A 7 -3.03 5.19 -17.13
C LEU A 7 -2.91 4.79 -15.66
N LEU A 8 -3.30 3.57 -15.29
CA LEU A 8 -3.20 3.12 -13.91
C LEU A 8 -1.74 3.12 -13.43
N PHE A 9 -0.84 2.58 -14.25
CA PHE A 9 0.59 2.62 -13.96
C PHE A 9 1.08 4.05 -13.69
N SER A 10 0.76 5.02 -14.55
CA SER A 10 1.23 6.40 -14.38
C SER A 10 0.66 7.04 -13.13
N LEU A 11 -0.62 6.79 -12.80
CA LEU A 11 -1.25 7.31 -11.60
C LEU A 11 -0.61 6.77 -10.32
N TYR A 12 -0.40 5.46 -10.23
CA TYR A 12 0.23 4.85 -9.06
C TYR A 12 1.73 5.13 -8.99
N TRP A 13 2.40 5.34 -10.12
CA TRP A 13 3.79 5.80 -10.15
C TRP A 13 3.92 7.25 -9.65
N ALA A 14 3.03 8.15 -10.10
CA ALA A 14 2.96 9.52 -9.59
C ALA A 14 2.76 9.58 -8.07
N GLN A 15 1.96 8.68 -7.50
CA GLN A 15 1.75 8.59 -6.06
C GLN A 15 2.98 8.01 -5.34
N GLY A 16 3.60 6.99 -5.92
CA GLY A 16 4.76 6.31 -5.33
C GLY A 16 5.98 7.23 -5.20
N LEU A 17 6.18 8.18 -6.11
CA LEU A 17 7.32 9.12 -6.07
C LEU A 17 7.37 9.93 -4.75
N PRO A 18 6.35 10.74 -4.38
CA PRO A 18 6.23 11.37 -3.07
C PRO A 18 6.41 10.43 -1.89
N VAL A 19 5.72 9.28 -1.92
CA VAL A 19 5.72 8.35 -0.79
C VAL A 19 7.10 7.75 -0.59
N GLY A 20 7.79 7.37 -1.67
CA GLY A 20 9.16 6.90 -1.64
C GLY A 20 10.13 7.89 -1.04
N PHE A 21 10.00 9.17 -1.41
CA PHE A 21 10.79 10.23 -0.80
C PHE A 21 10.58 10.27 0.71
N MET A 22 9.33 10.24 1.16
CA MET A 22 9.01 10.37 2.58
C MET A 22 9.41 9.14 3.41
N THR A 23 9.29 7.93 2.86
CA THR A 23 9.57 6.68 3.59
C THR A 23 11.03 6.23 3.51
N HIS A 24 11.76 6.63 2.47
CA HIS A 24 13.13 6.15 2.22
C HIS A 24 14.18 7.27 2.23
N ALA A 25 13.98 8.36 1.49
CA ALA A 25 14.98 9.41 1.37
C ALA A 25 15.02 10.34 2.59
N LEU A 26 13.85 10.79 3.03
CA LEU A 26 13.71 11.81 4.06
C LEU A 26 14.35 11.43 5.41
N PRO A 27 14.17 10.21 5.96
CA PRO A 27 14.81 9.84 7.22
C PRO A 27 16.34 9.92 7.16
N VAL A 28 16.93 9.60 6.00
CA VAL A 28 18.37 9.66 5.76
C VAL A 28 18.85 11.11 5.71
N ILE A 29 18.14 11.97 4.97
CA ILE A 29 18.45 13.41 4.85
C ILE A 29 18.39 14.09 6.23
N LEU A 30 17.30 13.89 6.96
CA LEU A 30 17.14 14.47 8.30
C LEU A 30 18.27 14.03 9.24
N ARG A 31 18.68 12.75 9.15
CA ARG A 31 19.77 12.25 9.98
C ARG A 31 21.11 12.89 9.63
N ALA A 32 21.39 13.10 8.34
CA ALA A 32 22.61 13.75 7.86
C ALA A 32 22.71 15.21 8.35
N GLU A 33 21.58 15.91 8.44
CA GLU A 33 21.49 17.27 8.99
C GLU A 33 21.59 17.33 10.53
N GLY A 34 21.74 16.19 11.20
CA GLY A 34 21.92 16.13 12.66
C GLY A 34 20.64 16.02 13.47
N VAL A 35 19.47 15.84 12.81
CA VAL A 35 18.20 15.61 13.49
C VAL A 35 18.27 14.30 14.29
N SER A 36 17.74 14.31 15.52
CA SER A 36 17.76 13.13 16.38
C SER A 36 16.82 12.03 15.88
N LEU A 37 17.14 10.78 16.18
CA LEU A 37 16.30 9.62 15.81
C LEU A 37 14.89 9.73 16.38
N THR A 38 14.72 10.33 17.56
CA THR A 38 13.40 10.59 18.17
C THR A 38 12.56 11.52 17.30
N HIS A 39 13.15 12.60 16.78
CA HIS A 39 12.44 13.52 15.88
C HIS A 39 12.14 12.84 14.54
N ILE A 40 13.08 12.07 13.98
CA ILE A 40 12.87 11.27 12.76
C ILE A 40 11.73 10.26 12.94
N GLY A 41 11.63 9.62 14.11
CA GLY A 41 10.48 8.78 14.47
C GLY A 41 9.16 9.56 14.46
N GLY A 42 9.18 10.82 14.90
CA GLY A 42 8.05 11.75 14.81
C GLY A 42 7.59 12.04 13.37
N PHE A 43 8.48 11.99 12.39
CA PHE A 43 8.10 12.07 10.96
C PHE A 43 7.28 10.85 10.49
N GLY A 44 7.22 9.77 11.27
CA GLY A 44 6.25 8.69 11.05
C GLY A 44 4.79 9.17 11.09
N LEU A 45 4.49 10.24 11.82
CA LEU A 45 3.15 10.88 11.83
C LEU A 45 2.73 11.40 10.46
N LEU A 46 3.68 11.66 9.56
CA LEU A 46 3.36 12.03 8.18
C LEU A 46 2.57 10.95 7.44
N MET A 47 2.68 9.69 7.87
CA MET A 47 1.94 8.57 7.28
C MET A 47 0.51 8.46 7.79
N LEU A 48 0.13 9.20 8.85
CA LEU A 48 -1.21 9.14 9.45
C LEU A 48 -2.35 9.31 8.43
N PRO A 49 -2.31 10.26 7.47
CA PRO A 49 -3.37 10.44 6.49
C PRO A 49 -3.74 9.16 5.72
N TRP A 50 -2.78 8.27 5.45
CA TRP A 50 -3.03 7.02 4.73
C TRP A 50 -3.91 6.03 5.51
N SER A 51 -3.87 6.09 6.84
CA SER A 51 -4.71 5.26 7.72
C SER A 51 -6.08 5.88 7.95
N ILE A 52 -6.15 7.19 8.13
CA ILE A 52 -7.40 7.90 8.46
C ILE A 52 -8.23 8.33 7.23
N LYS A 53 -7.73 8.10 6.00
CA LYS A 53 -8.43 8.45 4.75
C LYS A 53 -9.83 7.86 4.60
N ILE A 54 -10.12 6.78 5.34
CA ILE A 54 -11.46 6.20 5.50
C ILE A 54 -12.54 7.23 5.87
N PHE A 55 -12.21 8.29 6.64
CA PHE A 55 -13.20 9.27 7.10
C PHE A 55 -13.69 10.20 6.00
N TRP A 56 -12.88 10.48 4.98
CA TRP A 56 -13.26 11.34 3.86
C TRP A 56 -13.41 10.60 2.53
N ALA A 57 -13.09 9.30 2.48
CA ALA A 57 -13.32 8.49 1.29
C ALA A 57 -14.76 8.55 0.75
N PRO A 58 -15.82 8.51 1.60
CA PRO A 58 -17.20 8.67 1.13
C PRO A 58 -17.46 10.03 0.46
N LEU A 59 -16.77 11.09 0.90
CA LEU A 59 -16.94 12.43 0.31
C LEU A 59 -16.40 12.47 -1.11
N VAL A 60 -15.21 11.89 -1.34
CA VAL A 60 -14.58 11.80 -2.67
C VAL A 60 -15.41 10.94 -3.62
N ASP A 61 -16.05 9.88 -3.10
CA ASP A 61 -16.82 8.92 -3.89
C ASP A 61 -18.24 9.43 -4.25
N GLN A 62 -18.78 10.36 -3.47
CA GLN A 62 -20.11 10.95 -3.69
C GLN A 62 -20.05 12.27 -4.48
N HIS A 63 -19.05 13.10 -4.19
CA HIS A 63 -18.91 14.41 -4.82
C HIS A 63 -17.92 14.30 -5.97
N GLY A 64 -18.26 14.79 -7.15
CA GLY A 64 -17.33 14.84 -8.29
C GLY A 64 -18.04 15.43 -9.51
N LEU A 65 -17.28 16.10 -10.37
CA LEU A 65 -17.84 16.82 -11.52
C LEU A 65 -18.18 15.85 -12.65
N ALA A 66 -19.46 15.56 -12.87
CA ALA A 66 -19.90 14.68 -13.94
C ALA A 66 -19.41 15.11 -15.32
N SER A 67 -19.39 16.43 -15.61
CA SER A 67 -18.97 16.99 -16.90
C SER A 67 -17.48 16.82 -17.23
N LYS A 68 -16.62 16.62 -16.21
CA LYS A 68 -15.16 16.49 -16.38
C LYS A 68 -14.65 15.07 -16.08
N GLY A 69 -15.55 14.14 -15.76
CA GLY A 69 -15.24 12.84 -15.16
C GLY A 69 -15.24 12.92 -13.63
N HIS A 70 -15.96 12.00 -12.99
CA HIS A 70 -16.18 12.02 -11.54
C HIS A 70 -14.85 11.93 -10.78
N TYR A 71 -14.06 10.86 -10.96
CA TYR A 71 -12.77 10.74 -10.27
C TYR A 71 -11.68 11.57 -10.93
N ARG A 72 -11.74 11.78 -12.24
CA ARG A 72 -10.81 12.68 -12.94
C ARG A 72 -10.83 14.09 -12.32
N SER A 73 -11.99 14.56 -11.87
CA SER A 73 -12.14 15.86 -11.21
C SER A 73 -11.44 15.97 -9.85
N TRP A 74 -11.07 14.84 -9.23
CA TRP A 74 -10.25 14.80 -8.02
C TRP A 74 -8.78 14.53 -8.31
N ILE A 75 -8.49 13.60 -9.23
CA ILE A 75 -7.12 13.17 -9.54
C ILE A 75 -6.30 14.33 -10.12
N VAL A 76 -6.87 15.10 -11.05
CA VAL A 76 -6.12 16.19 -11.70
C VAL A 76 -5.76 17.31 -10.69
N PRO A 77 -6.70 17.87 -9.90
CA PRO A 77 -6.33 18.89 -8.91
C PRO A 77 -5.37 18.39 -7.84
N THR A 78 -5.54 17.15 -7.36
CA THR A 78 -4.63 16.59 -6.34
C THR A 78 -3.22 16.37 -6.89
N GLN A 79 -3.07 15.92 -8.13
CA GLN A 79 -1.74 15.83 -8.77
C GLN A 79 -1.08 17.19 -8.97
N LEU A 80 -1.83 18.19 -9.45
CA LEU A 80 -1.31 19.56 -9.59
C LEU A 80 -0.90 20.16 -8.24
N LEU A 81 -1.66 19.87 -7.18
CA LEU A 81 -1.32 20.29 -5.83
C LEU A 81 -0.07 19.57 -5.30
N THR A 82 0.10 18.28 -5.59
CA THR A 82 1.34 17.55 -5.29
C THR A 82 2.54 18.17 -5.99
N ILE A 83 2.41 18.54 -7.27
CA ILE A 83 3.45 19.23 -8.04
C ILE A 83 3.77 20.58 -7.40
N PHE A 84 2.75 21.36 -7.06
CA PHE A 84 2.92 22.65 -6.38
C PHE A 84 3.67 22.50 -5.06
N ILE A 85 3.31 21.50 -4.24
CA ILE A 85 3.99 21.21 -2.98
C ILE A 85 5.45 20.81 -3.20
N LEU A 86 5.76 19.98 -4.20
CA LEU A 86 7.15 19.63 -4.55
C LEU A 86 7.96 20.85 -4.98
N VAL A 87 7.36 21.74 -5.78
CA VAL A 87 8.00 23.01 -6.16
C VAL A 87 8.25 23.88 -4.93
N LEU A 88 7.29 24.01 -4.01
CA LEU A 88 7.50 24.73 -2.75
C LEU A 88 8.64 24.12 -1.92
N LEU A 89 8.70 22.79 -1.79
CA LEU A 89 9.78 22.08 -1.10
C LEU A 89 11.15 22.36 -1.73
N SER A 90 11.22 22.55 -3.05
CA SER A 90 12.47 22.84 -3.76
C SER A 90 13.12 24.16 -3.33
N PHE A 91 12.32 25.13 -2.87
CA PHE A 91 12.81 26.43 -2.41
C PHE A 91 13.03 26.50 -0.90
N LEU A 92 12.71 25.45 -0.15
CA LEU A 92 13.00 25.40 1.28
C LEU A 92 14.49 25.06 1.51
N PRO A 93 15.24 25.91 2.22
CA PRO A 93 16.65 25.66 2.48
C PRO A 93 16.83 24.52 3.48
N ILE A 94 17.47 23.41 3.05
CA ILE A 94 17.78 22.26 3.92
C ILE A 94 18.58 22.70 5.14
N GLU A 95 19.58 23.56 4.95
CA GLU A 95 20.52 23.99 5.99
C GLU A 95 19.83 24.69 7.18
N SER A 96 18.59 25.16 6.98
CA SER A 96 17.77 25.79 8.03
C SER A 96 16.88 24.81 8.80
N LEU A 97 16.85 23.52 8.43
CA LEU A 97 16.02 22.49 9.10
C LEU A 97 16.41 22.26 10.57
N ASN A 98 17.60 22.69 10.98
CA ASN A 98 18.04 22.68 12.38
C ASN A 98 17.30 23.69 13.26
N GLN A 99 16.60 24.65 12.65
CA GLN A 99 15.77 25.60 13.36
C GLN A 99 14.35 25.05 13.56
N PRO A 100 13.78 25.10 14.78
CA PRO A 100 12.47 24.50 15.08
C PRO A 100 11.32 24.98 14.17
N VAL A 101 11.34 26.26 13.79
CA VAL A 101 10.30 26.87 12.94
C VAL A 101 10.33 26.30 11.52
N TYR A 102 11.52 26.16 10.94
CA TYR A 102 11.68 25.60 9.60
C TYR A 102 11.39 24.09 9.58
N LEU A 103 11.78 23.37 10.64
CA LEU A 103 11.44 21.96 10.79
C LEU A 103 9.92 21.74 10.86
N LEU A 104 9.20 22.58 11.62
CA LEU A 104 7.74 22.53 11.72
C LEU A 104 7.08 22.88 10.38
N LEU A 105 7.54 23.93 9.69
CA LEU A 105 7.04 24.28 8.36
C LEU A 105 7.22 23.13 7.38
N PHE A 106 8.41 22.53 7.36
CA PHE A 106 8.74 21.39 6.52
C PHE A 106 7.84 20.18 6.83
N PHE A 107 7.62 19.88 8.10
CA PHE A 107 6.67 18.84 8.52
C PHE A 107 5.25 19.12 8.03
N ILE A 108 4.75 20.36 8.17
CA ILE A 108 3.40 20.74 7.72
C ILE A 108 3.25 20.59 6.20
N VAL A 109 4.26 20.98 5.43
CA VAL A 109 4.26 20.84 3.98
C VAL A 109 4.20 19.36 3.59
N LEU A 110 5.01 18.50 4.22
CA LEU A 110 4.97 17.06 3.97
C LEU A 110 3.68 16.40 4.44
N LEU A 111 3.10 16.85 5.55
CA LEU A 111 1.82 16.34 6.03
C LEU A 111 0.71 16.68 5.04
N SER A 112 0.72 17.91 4.51
CA SER A 112 -0.19 18.36 3.45
C SER A 112 -0.02 17.50 2.20
N MET A 113 1.22 17.19 1.82
CA MET A 113 1.53 16.30 0.70
C MET A 113 0.90 14.91 0.87
N ASN A 114 0.99 14.32 2.06
CA ASN A 114 0.35 13.02 2.36
C ASN A 114 -1.17 13.09 2.35
N MET A 115 -1.76 14.19 2.84
CA MET A 115 -3.21 14.39 2.80
C MET A 115 -3.71 14.45 1.35
N VAL A 116 -2.97 15.14 0.49
CA VAL A 116 -3.25 15.23 -0.95
C VAL A 116 -3.05 13.87 -1.62
N GLY A 117 -1.95 13.19 -1.33
CA GLY A 117 -1.65 11.85 -1.84
C GLY A 117 -2.70 10.82 -1.47
N ALA A 118 -3.13 10.79 -0.21
CA ALA A 118 -4.20 9.91 0.27
C ALA A 118 -5.55 10.21 -0.39
N THR A 119 -5.84 11.48 -0.69
CA THR A 119 -7.05 11.89 -1.42
C THR A 119 -6.99 11.48 -2.89
N GLN A 120 -5.83 11.65 -3.53
CA GLN A 120 -5.58 11.18 -4.90
C GLN A 120 -5.72 9.66 -5.00
N ASP A 121 -5.24 8.93 -4.00
CA ASP A 121 -5.29 7.48 -3.92
C ASP A 121 -6.74 6.97 -3.88
N ILE A 122 -7.59 7.53 -3.02
CA ILE A 122 -9.04 7.22 -3.00
C ILE A 122 -9.67 7.38 -4.39
N ALA A 123 -9.38 8.51 -5.06
CA ALA A 123 -9.95 8.78 -6.37
C ALA A 123 -9.40 7.85 -7.46
N THR A 124 -8.10 7.51 -7.38
CA THR A 124 -7.44 6.61 -8.33
C THR A 124 -7.95 5.18 -8.17
N ASP A 125 -8.09 4.70 -6.94
CA ASP A 125 -8.65 3.38 -6.63
C ASP A 125 -10.13 3.28 -7.04
N GLY A 126 -10.92 4.32 -6.75
CA GLY A 126 -12.31 4.40 -7.20
C GLY A 126 -12.43 4.36 -8.73
N LEU A 127 -11.56 5.09 -9.43
CA LEU A 127 -11.47 5.06 -10.88
C LEU A 127 -11.10 3.66 -11.37
N ALA A 128 -10.09 3.03 -10.77
CA ALA A 128 -9.63 1.69 -11.13
C ALA A 128 -10.76 0.65 -11.02
N VAL A 129 -11.52 0.67 -9.91
CA VAL A 129 -12.67 -0.22 -9.68
C VAL A 129 -13.76 -0.01 -10.74
N ASN A 130 -13.99 1.23 -11.15
CA ASN A 130 -15.04 1.55 -12.14
C ASN A 130 -14.65 1.18 -13.58
N ILE A 131 -13.38 1.33 -13.95
CA ILE A 131 -12.93 1.12 -15.33
C ILE A 131 -12.51 -0.32 -15.62
N LEU A 132 -12.07 -1.07 -14.60
CA LEU A 132 -11.56 -2.44 -14.77
C LEU A 132 -12.70 -3.46 -14.73
N LYS A 133 -12.82 -4.22 -15.82
CA LYS A 133 -13.70 -5.40 -15.88
C LYS A 133 -13.12 -6.55 -15.04
N ASN A 134 -13.96 -7.50 -14.64
CA ASN A 134 -13.58 -8.62 -13.77
C ASN A 134 -12.35 -9.41 -14.28
N ASP A 135 -12.21 -9.59 -15.59
CA ASP A 135 -11.08 -10.23 -16.26
C ASP A 135 -9.83 -9.34 -16.33
N GLN A 136 -9.96 -8.03 -16.12
CA GLN A 136 -8.88 -7.04 -16.23
C GLN A 136 -8.32 -6.62 -14.86
N GLN A 137 -9.07 -6.83 -13.78
CA GLN A 137 -8.72 -6.43 -12.42
C GLN A 137 -7.32 -6.92 -12.02
N HIS A 138 -6.97 -8.18 -12.33
CA HIS A 138 -5.67 -8.72 -11.93
C HIS A 138 -4.50 -7.97 -12.58
N TRP A 139 -4.58 -7.68 -13.89
CA TRP A 139 -3.58 -6.84 -14.57
C TRP A 139 -3.58 -5.42 -14.04
N GLY A 140 -4.74 -4.83 -13.79
CA GLY A 140 -4.85 -3.50 -13.19
C GLY A 140 -4.09 -3.38 -11.87
N ASN A 141 -4.31 -4.32 -10.95
CA ASN A 141 -3.61 -4.37 -9.66
C ASN A 141 -2.12 -4.71 -9.80
N THR A 142 -1.72 -5.52 -10.80
CA THR A 142 -0.30 -5.72 -11.12
C THR A 142 0.37 -4.39 -11.49
N PHE A 143 -0.23 -3.60 -12.39
CA PHE A 143 0.33 -2.30 -12.78
C PHE A 143 0.30 -1.27 -11.63
N GLN A 144 -0.69 -1.36 -10.74
CA GLN A 144 -0.73 -0.59 -9.49
C GLN A 144 0.47 -0.90 -8.59
N VAL A 145 0.73 -2.18 -8.31
CA VAL A 145 1.85 -2.58 -7.46
C VAL A 145 3.20 -2.25 -8.11
N ILE A 146 3.36 -2.49 -9.42
CA ILE A 146 4.59 -2.13 -10.14
C ILE A 146 4.82 -0.62 -10.13
N GLY A 147 3.80 0.19 -10.47
CA GLY A 147 3.91 1.64 -10.52
C GLY A 147 4.29 2.25 -9.17
N SER A 148 3.57 1.86 -8.11
CA SER A 148 3.87 2.30 -6.73
C SER A 148 5.29 1.92 -6.29
N ARG A 149 5.73 0.67 -6.51
CA ARG A 149 7.07 0.21 -6.13
C ARG A 149 8.18 0.92 -6.90
N LEU A 150 8.02 1.14 -8.21
CA LEU A 150 8.96 1.94 -8.98
C LEU A 150 9.00 3.39 -8.47
N GLY A 151 7.86 3.94 -8.07
CA GLY A 151 7.81 5.25 -7.41
C GLY A 151 8.62 5.27 -6.12
N PHE A 152 8.53 4.23 -5.29
CA PHE A 152 9.31 4.14 -4.04
C PHE A 152 10.81 4.10 -4.29
N ILE A 153 11.25 3.32 -5.29
CA ILE A 153 12.66 3.21 -5.67
C ILE A 153 13.18 4.56 -6.18
N VAL A 154 12.44 5.19 -7.09
CA VAL A 154 12.88 6.46 -7.70
C VAL A 154 12.82 7.59 -6.68
N GLY A 155 11.68 7.77 -6.00
CA GLY A 155 11.49 8.82 -5.00
C GLY A 155 12.37 8.67 -3.76
N GLY A 156 12.79 7.44 -3.45
CA GLY A 156 13.70 7.13 -2.35
C GLY A 156 15.16 7.11 -2.79
N GLY A 157 15.61 5.97 -3.29
CA GLY A 157 17.03 5.69 -3.56
C GLY A 157 17.61 6.54 -4.69
N ALA A 158 16.89 6.71 -5.81
CA ALA A 158 17.42 7.53 -6.91
C ALA A 158 17.43 9.03 -6.57
N VAL A 159 16.52 9.52 -5.72
CA VAL A 159 16.55 10.90 -5.22
C VAL A 159 17.75 11.15 -4.32
N LEU A 160 18.05 10.23 -3.39
CA LEU A 160 19.27 10.34 -2.57
C LEU A 160 20.52 10.35 -3.44
N TRP A 161 20.61 9.42 -4.39
CA TRP A 161 21.71 9.42 -5.34
C TRP A 161 21.76 10.68 -6.20
N ALA A 162 20.60 11.23 -6.60
CA ALA A 162 20.49 12.49 -7.31
C ALA A 162 21.06 13.66 -6.51
N LEU A 163 20.88 13.68 -5.18
CA LEU A 163 21.36 14.78 -4.33
C LEU A 163 22.90 14.92 -4.29
N ASP A 164 23.66 13.87 -4.61
CA ASP A 164 25.12 13.93 -4.65
C ASP A 164 25.67 14.78 -5.82
N TRP A 165 24.89 14.93 -6.91
CA TRP A 165 25.29 15.62 -8.13
C TRP A 165 24.31 16.73 -8.57
N LEU A 166 23.05 16.63 -8.13
CA LEU A 166 22.03 17.65 -8.25
C LEU A 166 21.80 18.29 -6.87
N HIS A 167 21.83 19.61 -6.82
CA HIS A 167 21.49 20.35 -5.61
C HIS A 167 20.01 20.14 -5.27
N TRP A 168 19.63 20.30 -4.00
CA TRP A 168 18.27 20.12 -3.48
C TRP A 168 17.16 20.60 -4.40
N GLN A 169 17.24 21.88 -4.79
CA GLN A 169 16.23 22.54 -5.60
C GLN A 169 16.03 21.81 -6.93
N ALA A 170 17.10 21.46 -7.63
CA ALA A 170 17.04 20.76 -8.91
C ALA A 170 16.40 19.37 -8.76
N THR A 171 16.71 18.65 -7.68
CA THR A 171 16.16 17.32 -7.41
C THR A 171 14.64 17.35 -7.18
N PHE A 172 14.13 18.31 -6.41
CA PHE A 172 12.69 18.45 -6.19
C PHE A 172 11.94 18.96 -7.42
N LEU A 173 12.55 19.86 -8.20
CA LEU A 173 11.99 20.27 -9.49
C LEU A 173 11.94 19.09 -10.48
N PHE A 174 12.94 18.23 -10.48
CA PHE A 174 12.95 17.00 -11.28
C PHE A 174 11.83 16.04 -10.85
N LEU A 175 11.64 15.82 -9.54
CA LEU A 175 10.52 15.05 -9.02
C LEU A 175 9.16 15.66 -9.43
N ALA A 176 9.01 16.97 -9.32
CA ALA A 176 7.81 17.68 -9.75
C ALA A 176 7.53 17.48 -11.24
N ALA A 177 8.57 17.54 -12.08
CA ALA A 177 8.48 17.26 -13.51
C ALA A 177 8.08 15.80 -13.81
N LEU A 178 8.59 14.83 -13.05
CA LEU A 178 8.19 13.43 -13.18
C LEU A 178 6.73 13.21 -12.80
N VAL A 179 6.24 13.83 -11.72
CA VAL A 179 4.82 13.78 -11.34
C VAL A 179 3.97 14.42 -12.43
N PHE A 180 4.37 15.59 -12.96
CA PHE A 180 3.69 16.25 -14.07
C PHE A 180 3.61 15.38 -15.34
N LEU A 181 4.70 14.71 -15.70
CA LEU A 181 4.72 13.77 -16.83
C LEU A 181 3.68 12.65 -16.63
N ASN A 182 3.56 12.13 -15.41
CA ASN A 182 2.58 11.11 -15.06
C ASN A 182 1.13 11.62 -14.93
N THR A 183 0.93 12.95 -14.93
CA THR A 183 -0.39 13.60 -15.03
C THR A 183 -0.91 13.66 -16.46
N VAL A 184 -0.04 13.65 -17.47
CA VAL A 184 -0.45 13.74 -18.88
C VAL A 184 -1.47 12.66 -19.28
N PRO A 185 -1.31 11.36 -18.94
CA PRO A 185 -2.26 10.33 -19.31
C PRO A 185 -3.70 10.58 -18.79
N ILE A 186 -3.86 11.07 -17.56
CA ILE A 186 -5.20 11.35 -16.99
C ILE A 186 -5.83 12.61 -17.58
N LEU A 187 -5.02 13.58 -18.02
CA LEU A 187 -5.52 14.75 -18.73
C LEU A 187 -6.12 14.36 -20.08
N CYS A 188 -5.47 13.45 -20.80
CA CYS A 188 -5.94 12.91 -22.09
C CYS A 188 -7.06 11.87 -21.94
N TYR A 189 -7.19 11.24 -20.77
CA TYR A 189 -8.24 10.27 -20.51
C TYR A 189 -9.60 10.97 -20.32
N ARG A 190 -10.60 10.52 -21.09
CA ARG A 190 -11.99 10.94 -20.95
C ARG A 190 -12.77 9.85 -20.21
N GLU A 191 -13.13 10.15 -18.97
CA GLU A 191 -13.97 9.28 -18.16
C GLU A 191 -15.38 9.23 -18.79
N ALA A 192 -15.91 8.02 -18.98
CA ALA A 192 -17.28 7.86 -19.44
C ALA A 192 -18.24 8.42 -18.39
N GLU A 193 -19.29 9.11 -18.82
CA GLU A 193 -20.29 9.63 -17.89
C GLU A 193 -20.83 8.48 -17.04
N ARG A 194 -20.71 8.63 -15.73
CA ARG A 194 -21.35 7.73 -14.78
C ARG A 194 -22.84 7.92 -15.02
N VAL A 195 -23.49 6.94 -15.66
CA VAL A 195 -24.95 6.84 -15.58
C VAL A 195 -25.22 6.73 -14.09
N LYS A 196 -25.69 7.82 -13.48
CA LYS A 196 -26.31 7.70 -12.16
C LYS A 196 -27.40 6.67 -12.38
N HIS A 197 -27.27 5.48 -11.80
CA HIS A 197 -28.47 4.74 -11.43
C HIS A 197 -29.13 5.56 -10.31
N SER A 198 -29.68 6.73 -10.67
CA SER A 198 -31.00 7.12 -10.19
C SER A 198 -31.87 5.88 -10.43
N ASP A 199 -32.54 5.43 -9.37
CA ASP A 199 -33.41 4.23 -9.29
C ASP A 199 -32.89 3.11 -8.37
N ILE A 200 -32.27 3.48 -7.25
CA ILE A 200 -32.96 3.08 -6.03
C ILE A 200 -33.79 4.30 -5.68
N PRO A 201 -35.13 4.21 -5.61
CA PRO A 201 -35.87 5.26 -4.93
C PRO A 201 -35.30 5.28 -3.53
N LEU A 202 -34.55 6.34 -3.19
CA LEU A 202 -34.63 6.86 -1.85
C LEU A 202 -36.12 7.13 -1.72
N SER A 203 -36.84 6.16 -1.15
CA SER A 203 -38.24 6.28 -0.84
C SER A 203 -38.36 7.66 -0.22
N GLU A 204 -39.10 8.55 -0.89
CA GLU A 204 -39.40 9.91 -0.43
C GLU A 204 -40.21 9.91 0.88
N ASN A 205 -40.28 8.77 1.57
CA ASN A 205 -40.84 8.61 2.89
C ASN A 205 -39.69 8.45 3.90
N ASN A 206 -39.44 9.53 4.63
CA ASN A 206 -38.55 9.70 5.78
C ASN A 206 -37.10 10.12 5.47
N THR A 207 -36.92 11.39 5.08
CA THR A 207 -35.69 12.14 5.36
C THR A 207 -35.56 12.43 6.86
N GLU A 208 -35.44 11.38 7.68
CA GLU A 208 -34.63 11.56 8.89
C GLU A 208 -33.19 11.69 8.39
N LYS A 209 -32.54 12.82 8.70
CA LYS A 209 -31.08 12.92 8.58
C LYS A 209 -30.52 11.80 9.45
N LEU A 210 -30.21 10.65 8.85
CA LEU A 210 -29.59 9.54 9.55
C LEU A 210 -28.40 10.08 10.33
N SER A 211 -28.37 9.82 11.63
CA SER A 211 -27.22 10.19 12.44
C SER A 211 -25.97 9.57 11.84
N PHE A 212 -24.84 10.25 11.91
CA PHE A 212 -23.55 9.76 11.38
C PHE A 212 -23.26 8.31 11.82
N GLN A 213 -23.61 7.98 13.08
CA GLN A 213 -23.48 6.64 13.64
C GLN A 213 -24.36 5.60 12.92
N GLN A 214 -25.58 5.95 12.55
CA GLN A 214 -26.50 5.05 11.83
C GLN A 214 -26.01 4.79 10.40
N SER A 215 -25.45 5.81 9.72
CA SER A 215 -24.84 5.63 8.40
C SER A 215 -23.63 4.69 8.45
N ILE A 216 -22.76 4.83 9.46
CA ILE A 216 -21.64 3.90 9.67
C ILE A 216 -22.16 2.48 9.93
N LYS A 217 -23.13 2.31 10.85
CA LYS A 217 -23.68 1.00 11.18
C LYS A 217 -24.29 0.31 9.96
N ARG A 218 -25.05 1.06 9.14
CA ARG A 218 -25.64 0.56 7.90
C ARG A 218 -24.57 0.19 6.86
N TYR A 219 -23.50 0.97 6.76
CA TYR A 219 -22.38 0.65 5.87
C TYR A 219 -21.67 -0.64 6.31
N LEU A 220 -21.31 -0.74 7.60
CA LEU A 220 -20.64 -1.93 8.15
C LEU A 220 -21.50 -3.19 8.09
N ALA A 221 -22.83 -3.04 8.14
CA ALA A 221 -23.76 -4.16 8.02
C ALA A 221 -23.55 -4.96 6.72
N TYR A 222 -23.09 -4.33 5.65
CA TYR A 222 -22.72 -4.99 4.38
C TYR A 222 -21.71 -6.13 4.61
N PHE A 223 -20.63 -5.87 5.35
CA PHE A 223 -19.59 -6.87 5.60
C PHE A 223 -20.06 -8.03 6.49
N THR A 224 -21.18 -7.87 7.18
CA THR A 224 -21.79 -8.90 8.03
C THR A 224 -23.04 -9.54 7.41
N GLU A 225 -23.47 -9.10 6.23
CA GLU A 225 -24.74 -9.50 5.61
C GLU A 225 -24.77 -10.99 5.22
N THR A 226 -23.64 -11.49 4.72
CA THR A 226 -23.51 -12.90 4.33
C THR A 226 -22.32 -13.55 5.02
N LYS A 227 -22.37 -14.87 5.21
CA LYS A 227 -21.25 -15.64 5.76
C LYS A 227 -19.97 -15.45 4.93
N THR A 228 -20.07 -15.31 3.62
CA THR A 228 -18.92 -15.05 2.73
C THR A 228 -18.26 -13.70 3.02
N LEU A 229 -19.06 -12.64 3.18
CA LEU A 229 -18.55 -11.29 3.50
C LEU A 229 -17.97 -11.23 4.91
N LEU A 230 -18.58 -11.93 5.87
CA LEU A 230 -18.04 -12.01 7.23
C LEU A 230 -16.68 -12.72 7.26
N MET A 231 -16.54 -13.84 6.52
CA MET A 231 -15.26 -14.52 6.41
C MET A 231 -14.23 -13.67 5.64
N TRP A 232 -14.67 -12.89 4.66
CA TRP A 232 -13.81 -11.93 3.97
C TRP A 232 -13.30 -10.83 4.93
N LEU A 233 -14.15 -10.32 5.82
CA LEU A 233 -13.73 -9.36 6.86
C LEU A 233 -12.65 -9.97 7.78
N TRP A 234 -12.80 -11.23 8.17
CA TRP A 234 -11.76 -11.94 8.92
C TRP A 234 -10.46 -12.10 8.13
N VAL A 235 -10.53 -12.33 6.82
CA VAL A 235 -9.34 -12.34 5.95
C VAL A 235 -8.67 -10.96 5.95
N LEU A 236 -9.42 -9.86 5.82
CA LEU A 236 -8.85 -8.50 5.87
C LEU A 236 -8.11 -8.23 7.18
N LEU A 237 -8.68 -8.70 8.30
CA LEU A 237 -8.09 -8.53 9.63
C LEU A 237 -6.87 -9.41 9.86
N SER A 238 -6.82 -10.62 9.29
CA SER A 238 -5.71 -11.56 9.51
C SER A 238 -4.56 -11.40 8.51
N PHE A 239 -4.84 -10.95 7.29
CA PHE A 239 -3.88 -10.96 6.17
C PHE A 239 -2.57 -10.22 6.44
N LYS A 240 -2.64 -9.07 7.14
CA LYS A 240 -1.46 -8.24 7.44
C LYS A 240 -0.84 -8.47 8.82
N LEU A 241 -1.32 -9.44 9.60
CA LEU A 241 -0.79 -9.71 10.95
C LEU A 241 0.71 -10.04 10.91
N ALA A 242 1.10 -11.03 10.10
CA ALA A 242 2.48 -11.48 10.03
C ALA A 242 3.42 -10.40 9.47
N ASP A 243 2.99 -9.68 8.43
CA ASP A 243 3.75 -8.56 7.85
C ASP A 243 3.98 -7.43 8.86
N GLY A 244 2.92 -7.04 9.58
CA GLY A 244 2.99 -5.99 10.59
C GLY A 244 3.95 -6.35 11.73
N LEU A 245 3.92 -7.60 12.17
CA LEU A 245 4.82 -8.07 13.23
C LEU A 245 6.26 -8.27 12.74
N ALA A 246 6.49 -8.83 11.57
CA ALA A 246 7.85 -9.12 11.07
C ALA A 246 8.60 -7.87 10.58
N GLY A 247 7.88 -6.90 9.98
CA GLY A 247 8.47 -5.74 9.31
C GLY A 247 9.56 -5.00 10.08
N PRO A 248 9.37 -4.65 11.36
CA PRO A 248 10.38 -3.95 12.16
C PRO A 248 11.65 -4.77 12.43
N LEU A 249 11.63 -6.09 12.27
CA LEU A 249 12.72 -6.98 12.68
C LEU A 249 13.66 -7.35 11.55
N LEU A 250 13.15 -7.48 10.32
CA LEU A 250 13.91 -8.10 9.23
C LEU A 250 15.19 -7.32 8.91
N LYS A 251 15.11 -5.99 8.86
CA LYS A 251 16.28 -5.14 8.55
C LYS A 251 17.24 -4.99 9.74
N PRO A 252 16.79 -4.73 10.99
CA PRO A 252 17.69 -4.75 12.14
C PRO A 252 18.44 -6.07 12.33
N LEU A 253 17.78 -7.22 12.15
CA LEU A 253 18.45 -8.53 12.19
C LEU A 253 19.64 -8.59 11.21
N MET A 254 19.49 -8.05 10.00
CA MET A 254 20.58 -8.00 9.01
C MET A 254 21.74 -7.10 9.44
N VAL A 255 21.44 -5.97 10.09
CA VAL A 255 22.45 -5.07 10.66
C VAL A 255 23.21 -5.81 11.77
N ASP A 256 22.50 -6.48 12.67
CA ASP A 256 23.08 -7.20 13.79
C ASP A 256 23.91 -8.42 13.35
N MET A 257 23.54 -9.06 12.24
CA MET A 257 24.34 -10.09 11.56
C MET A 257 25.64 -9.56 10.93
N GLY A 258 25.88 -8.24 10.96
CA GLY A 258 27.13 -7.61 10.52
C GLY A 258 27.14 -7.12 9.08
N LEU A 259 25.99 -7.01 8.42
CA LEU A 259 25.92 -6.43 7.07
C LEU A 259 26.20 -4.93 7.11
N SER A 260 27.02 -4.47 6.18
CA SER A 260 27.29 -3.04 6.00
C SER A 260 26.06 -2.30 5.46
N PHE A 261 25.97 -1.00 5.75
CA PHE A 261 24.90 -0.15 5.21
C PHE A 261 24.84 -0.18 3.68
N SER A 262 25.98 -0.23 3.00
CA SER A 262 26.05 -0.33 1.53
C SER A 262 25.44 -1.63 1.02
N GLN A 263 25.66 -2.75 1.73
CA GLN A 263 25.08 -4.04 1.39
C GLN A 263 23.56 -4.04 1.58
N ILE A 264 23.06 -3.42 2.66
CA ILE A 264 21.61 -3.30 2.91
C ILE A 264 20.95 -2.37 1.88
N GLY A 265 21.60 -1.26 1.52
CA GLY A 265 21.09 -0.35 0.50
C GLY A 265 21.00 -1.02 -0.87
N LEU A 266 22.08 -1.65 -1.33
CA LEU A 266 22.14 -2.21 -2.68
C LEU A 266 21.46 -3.58 -2.77
N TYR A 267 21.85 -4.55 -1.93
CA TYR A 267 21.44 -5.94 -2.08
C TYR A 267 20.17 -6.31 -1.32
N VAL A 268 19.85 -5.63 -0.22
CA VAL A 268 18.58 -5.89 0.47
C VAL A 268 17.48 -5.06 -0.20
N THR A 269 17.69 -3.76 -0.34
CA THR A 269 16.63 -2.86 -0.81
C THR A 269 16.44 -2.90 -2.32
N MET A 270 17.49 -2.74 -3.16
CA MET A 270 17.28 -2.73 -4.62
C MET A 270 16.95 -4.10 -5.17
N LEU A 271 17.69 -5.15 -4.78
CA LEU A 271 17.39 -6.51 -5.22
C LEU A 271 15.98 -6.93 -4.76
N GLY A 272 15.61 -6.64 -3.51
CA GLY A 272 14.27 -6.86 -2.98
C GLY A 272 13.20 -6.14 -3.78
N ALA A 273 13.43 -4.87 -4.13
CA ALA A 273 12.51 -4.12 -4.96
C ALA A 273 12.37 -4.70 -6.38
N VAL A 274 13.46 -5.11 -7.03
CA VAL A 274 13.41 -5.81 -8.33
C VAL A 274 12.65 -7.13 -8.22
N ALA A 275 12.90 -7.90 -7.17
CA ALA A 275 12.20 -9.15 -6.90
C ALA A 275 10.69 -8.92 -6.67
N ALA A 276 10.31 -7.85 -5.98
CA ALA A 276 8.92 -7.43 -5.83
C ALA A 276 8.25 -7.09 -7.18
N LEU A 277 8.95 -6.42 -8.10
CA LEU A 277 8.43 -6.14 -9.44
C LEU A 277 8.18 -7.43 -10.24
N ILE A 278 9.13 -8.36 -10.19
CA ILE A 278 9.01 -9.69 -10.81
C ILE A 278 7.82 -10.43 -10.18
N GLY A 279 7.70 -10.44 -8.86
CA GLY A 279 6.60 -11.04 -8.12
C GLY A 279 5.23 -10.49 -8.52
N ALA A 280 5.09 -9.16 -8.62
CA ALA A 280 3.85 -8.54 -9.06
C ALA A 280 3.44 -8.99 -10.48
N GLY A 281 4.42 -9.11 -11.38
CA GLY A 281 4.22 -9.66 -12.73
C GLY A 281 3.79 -11.13 -12.72
N LEU A 282 4.49 -11.97 -11.94
CA LEU A 282 4.18 -13.39 -11.78
C LEU A 282 2.76 -13.59 -11.23
N ALA A 283 2.35 -12.86 -10.19
CA ALA A 283 0.99 -12.94 -9.66
C ALA A 283 -0.07 -12.54 -10.68
N GLY A 284 0.18 -11.48 -11.46
CA GLY A 284 -0.70 -11.07 -12.56
C GLY A 284 -0.89 -12.15 -13.62
N MET A 285 0.17 -12.89 -13.94
CA MET A 285 0.11 -14.04 -14.84
C MET A 285 -0.55 -15.26 -14.21
N SER A 286 -0.22 -15.60 -12.95
CA SER A 286 -0.79 -16.72 -12.23
C SER A 286 -2.30 -16.63 -12.09
N LEU A 287 -2.86 -15.42 -11.93
CA LEU A 287 -4.31 -15.19 -11.86
C LEU A 287 -5.07 -15.46 -13.17
N LYS A 288 -4.37 -15.71 -14.29
CA LYS A 288 -4.98 -16.24 -15.52
C LYS A 288 -5.29 -17.74 -15.44
N TYR A 289 -4.49 -18.48 -14.69
CA TYR A 289 -4.52 -19.94 -14.64
C TYR A 289 -5.06 -20.47 -13.31
N LEU A 290 -4.87 -19.71 -12.23
CA LEU A 290 -5.33 -20.04 -10.89
C LEU A 290 -6.56 -19.21 -10.54
N SER A 291 -7.51 -19.81 -9.81
CA SER A 291 -8.57 -19.02 -9.19
C SER A 291 -7.99 -18.09 -8.11
N ARG A 292 -8.65 -16.95 -7.88
CA ARG A 292 -8.20 -15.94 -6.90
C ARG A 292 -8.01 -16.53 -5.50
N ALA A 293 -8.89 -17.45 -5.10
CA ALA A 293 -8.78 -18.13 -3.81
C ALA A 293 -7.61 -19.11 -3.74
N GLN A 294 -7.34 -19.86 -4.82
CA GLN A 294 -6.17 -20.73 -4.90
C GLN A 294 -4.88 -19.91 -4.87
N ALA A 295 -4.79 -18.83 -5.64
CA ALA A 295 -3.64 -17.94 -5.65
C ALA A 295 -3.36 -17.35 -4.26
N LEU A 296 -4.41 -16.89 -3.55
CA LEU A 296 -4.27 -16.34 -2.20
C LEU A 296 -3.72 -17.39 -1.22
N ILE A 297 -4.25 -18.62 -1.23
CA ILE A 297 -3.78 -19.71 -0.37
C ILE A 297 -2.33 -20.09 -0.73
N SER A 298 -2.04 -20.34 -2.00
CA SER A 298 -0.71 -20.77 -2.46
C SER A 298 0.37 -19.74 -2.11
N PHE A 299 0.12 -18.46 -2.37
CA PHE A 299 1.10 -17.41 -2.06
C PHE A 299 1.22 -17.16 -0.54
N SER A 300 0.15 -17.41 0.23
CA SER A 300 0.22 -17.32 1.69
C SER A 300 1.06 -18.45 2.29
N ILE A 301 1.03 -19.64 1.67
CA ILE A 301 1.95 -20.74 2.03
C ILE A 301 3.40 -20.37 1.70
N LEU A 302 3.66 -19.80 0.51
CA LEU A 302 5.00 -19.31 0.17
C LEU A 302 5.49 -18.25 1.17
N LYS A 303 4.60 -17.38 1.64
CA LYS A 303 4.92 -16.36 2.64
C LYS A 303 5.29 -16.94 4.00
N ILE A 304 4.64 -18.02 4.40
CA ILE A 304 5.02 -18.75 5.62
C ILE A 304 6.42 -19.36 5.44
N LEU A 305 6.74 -19.89 4.27
CA LEU A 305 8.07 -20.45 4.00
C LEU A 305 9.18 -19.39 4.06
N THR A 306 8.93 -18.18 3.52
CA THR A 306 9.90 -17.08 3.60
C THR A 306 10.07 -16.57 5.03
N LEU A 307 8.99 -16.50 5.82
CA LEU A 307 9.08 -16.17 7.26
C LEU A 307 9.83 -17.24 8.06
N LEU A 308 9.63 -18.52 7.76
CA LEU A 308 10.39 -19.62 8.37
C LEU A 308 11.87 -19.56 7.99
N ALA A 309 12.20 -19.15 6.75
CA ALA A 309 13.59 -18.92 6.34
C ALA A 309 14.23 -17.78 7.15
N TYR A 310 13.47 -16.72 7.48
CA TYR A 310 13.92 -15.68 8.40
C TYR A 310 14.07 -16.17 9.84
N ALA A 311 13.15 -16.98 10.35
CA ALA A 311 13.29 -17.61 11.66
C ALA A 311 14.55 -18.49 11.72
N TRP A 312 14.87 -19.20 10.62
CA TRP A 312 16.13 -19.93 10.49
C TRP A 312 17.36 -19.01 10.50
N LEU A 313 17.35 -17.87 9.79
CA LEU A 313 18.43 -16.89 9.86
C LEU A 313 18.64 -16.39 11.29
N ALA A 314 17.56 -16.11 12.01
CA ALA A 314 17.62 -15.67 13.40
C ALA A 314 18.19 -16.75 14.34
N LEU A 315 17.89 -18.03 14.11
CA LEU A 315 18.53 -19.13 14.83
C LEU A 315 20.04 -19.17 14.61
N GLN A 316 20.50 -18.96 13.36
CA GLN A 316 21.94 -18.91 13.07
C GLN A 316 22.61 -17.72 13.74
N PHE A 317 21.94 -16.58 13.76
CA PHE A 317 22.38 -15.38 14.46
C PHE A 317 22.54 -15.64 15.97
N ASP A 318 21.53 -16.22 16.63
CA ASP A 318 21.59 -16.56 18.06
C ASP A 318 22.68 -17.59 18.37
N ALA A 319 22.91 -18.54 17.45
CA ALA A 319 24.01 -19.50 17.52
C ALA A 319 25.39 -18.90 17.20
N LYS A 320 25.47 -17.60 16.88
CA LYS A 320 26.67 -16.86 16.48
C LYS A 320 27.39 -17.47 15.27
N GLN A 321 26.64 -18.15 14.40
CA GLN A 321 27.18 -18.71 13.16
C GLN A 321 27.19 -17.64 12.06
N GLN A 322 28.32 -17.55 11.37
CA GLN A 322 28.44 -16.66 10.22
C GLN A 322 27.69 -17.25 9.01
N VAL A 323 26.64 -16.57 8.57
CA VAL A 323 25.88 -16.95 7.39
C VAL A 323 26.41 -16.17 6.18
N ASN A 324 26.53 -16.84 5.04
CA ASN A 324 26.93 -16.17 3.79
C ASN A 324 25.90 -15.07 3.42
N ALA A 325 26.39 -13.86 3.18
CA ALA A 325 25.57 -12.70 2.85
C ALA A 325 24.63 -12.93 1.64
N TRP A 326 25.04 -13.71 0.64
CA TRP A 326 24.19 -14.03 -0.52
C TRP A 326 22.93 -14.83 -0.15
N ILE A 327 23.00 -15.66 0.90
CA ILE A 327 21.84 -16.38 1.42
C ILE A 327 20.84 -15.39 2.04
N ILE A 328 21.35 -14.42 2.81
CA ILE A 328 20.53 -13.37 3.42
C ILE A 328 19.82 -12.55 2.33
N TYR A 329 20.54 -12.14 1.28
CA TYR A 329 19.95 -11.39 0.17
C TYR A 329 18.91 -12.20 -0.59
N GLY A 330 19.17 -13.50 -0.82
CA GLY A 330 18.23 -14.40 -1.48
C GLY A 330 16.93 -14.58 -0.69
N ILE A 331 17.03 -14.75 0.63
CA ILE A 331 15.86 -14.85 1.52
C ILE A 331 15.06 -13.54 1.51
N ASN A 332 15.72 -12.38 1.59
CA ASN A 332 15.04 -11.10 1.51
C ASN A 332 14.35 -10.87 0.16
N ALA A 333 15.04 -11.17 -0.94
CA ALA A 333 14.47 -11.01 -2.28
C ALA A 333 13.25 -11.93 -2.48
N ALA A 334 13.31 -13.17 -2.00
CA ALA A 334 12.16 -14.08 -2.03
C ALA A 334 10.98 -13.53 -1.21
N GLU A 335 11.24 -12.97 -0.03
CA GLU A 335 10.23 -12.37 0.82
C GLU A 335 9.53 -11.17 0.16
N ASP A 336 10.30 -10.25 -0.42
CA ASP A 336 9.76 -9.08 -1.12
C ASP A 336 8.96 -9.49 -2.37
N MET A 337 9.43 -10.50 -3.10
CA MET A 337 8.73 -11.08 -4.25
C MET A 337 7.37 -11.65 -3.85
N VAL A 338 7.34 -12.52 -2.84
CA VAL A 338 6.09 -13.16 -2.37
C VAL A 338 5.14 -12.13 -1.77
N SER A 339 5.66 -11.13 -1.06
CA SER A 339 4.86 -10.03 -0.51
C SER A 339 4.17 -9.21 -1.60
N ALA A 340 4.86 -8.95 -2.72
CA ALA A 340 4.26 -8.29 -3.88
C ALA A 340 3.23 -9.18 -4.58
N MET A 341 3.49 -10.49 -4.71
CA MET A 341 2.54 -11.45 -5.27
C MET A 341 1.23 -11.48 -4.47
N LEU A 342 1.33 -11.55 -3.14
CA LEU A 342 0.18 -11.52 -2.24
C LEU A 342 -0.58 -10.20 -2.33
N LEU A 343 0.13 -9.07 -2.39
CA LEU A 343 -0.51 -7.76 -2.50
C LEU A 343 -1.35 -7.64 -3.78
N VAL A 344 -0.85 -8.10 -4.94
CA VAL A 344 -1.61 -8.10 -6.21
C VAL A 344 -2.90 -8.91 -6.09
N VAL A 345 -2.82 -10.13 -5.55
CA VAL A 345 -4.00 -10.99 -5.36
C VAL A 345 -4.98 -10.35 -4.39
N MET A 346 -4.49 -9.79 -3.29
CA MET A 346 -5.31 -9.18 -2.26
C MET A 346 -6.06 -7.96 -2.78
N LEU A 347 -5.38 -7.04 -3.46
CA LEU A 347 -6.03 -5.86 -4.06
C LEU A 347 -7.04 -6.28 -5.14
N THR A 348 -6.75 -7.32 -5.90
CA THR A 348 -7.70 -7.90 -6.88
C THR A 348 -8.98 -8.40 -6.21
N LEU A 349 -8.87 -9.03 -5.03
CA LEU A 349 -10.02 -9.47 -4.25
C LEU A 349 -10.76 -8.30 -3.59
N VAL A 350 -10.04 -7.30 -3.07
CA VAL A 350 -10.63 -6.05 -2.54
C VAL A 350 -11.47 -5.36 -3.62
N MET A 351 -10.97 -5.24 -4.85
CA MET A 351 -11.75 -4.72 -5.98
C MET A 351 -13.01 -5.54 -6.24
N GLN A 352 -12.93 -6.87 -6.13
CA GLN A 352 -14.07 -7.76 -6.36
C GLN A 352 -15.22 -7.50 -5.38
N TYR A 353 -14.87 -7.23 -4.12
CA TYR A 353 -15.82 -6.96 -3.04
C TYR A 353 -16.17 -5.47 -2.91
N SER A 354 -15.68 -4.63 -3.83
CA SER A 354 -16.04 -3.22 -3.88
C SER A 354 -17.25 -3.02 -4.77
N ARG A 355 -18.34 -2.48 -4.21
CA ARG A 355 -19.58 -2.23 -4.96
C ARG A 355 -19.37 -1.05 -5.91
N LYS A 356 -19.83 -1.16 -7.15
CA LYS A 356 -19.69 -0.09 -8.17
C LYS A 356 -20.25 1.27 -7.73
N ASN A 357 -21.28 1.27 -6.88
CA ASN A 357 -21.89 2.50 -6.38
C ASN A 357 -21.07 3.18 -5.28
N PHE A 358 -20.24 2.41 -4.57
CA PHE A 358 -19.39 2.87 -3.46
C PHE A 358 -17.93 2.47 -3.71
N ALA A 359 -17.49 2.52 -4.97
CA ALA A 359 -16.27 1.90 -5.44
C ALA A 359 -15.03 2.41 -4.70
N GLY A 360 -14.89 3.74 -4.59
CA GLY A 360 -13.79 4.36 -3.87
C GLY A 360 -13.87 4.11 -2.36
N THR A 361 -15.07 4.15 -1.79
CA THR A 361 -15.30 3.97 -0.35
C THR A 361 -14.99 2.54 0.10
N ASP A 362 -15.55 1.54 -0.60
CA ASP A 362 -15.40 0.12 -0.26
C ASP A 362 -13.94 -0.33 -0.41
N PHE A 363 -13.27 0.10 -1.48
CA PHE A 363 -11.86 -0.22 -1.68
C PHE A 363 -10.99 0.41 -0.60
N THR A 364 -11.18 1.71 -0.36
CA THR A 364 -10.43 2.46 0.65
C THR A 364 -10.62 1.88 2.04
N PHE A 365 -11.85 1.54 2.42
CA PHE A 365 -12.16 0.93 3.71
C PHE A 365 -11.35 -0.33 3.95
N GLN A 366 -11.35 -1.24 2.97
CA GLN A 366 -10.67 -2.53 3.08
C GLN A 366 -9.14 -2.36 3.15
N VAL A 367 -8.57 -1.48 2.32
CA VAL A 367 -7.13 -1.19 2.34
C VAL A 367 -6.70 -0.49 3.64
N ALA A 368 -7.48 0.50 4.09
CA ALA A 368 -7.21 1.21 5.34
C ALA A 368 -7.32 0.29 6.56
N LEU A 369 -8.25 -0.67 6.56
CA LEU A 369 -8.36 -1.67 7.61
C LEU A 369 -7.09 -2.53 7.71
N MET A 370 -6.61 -3.06 6.57
CA MET A 370 -5.36 -3.82 6.51
C MET A 370 -4.15 -3.00 6.97
N ALA A 371 -4.07 -1.73 6.55
CA ALA A 371 -2.99 -0.82 6.94
C ALA A 371 -3.01 -0.51 8.45
N THR A 372 -4.20 -0.30 9.03
CA THR A 372 -4.38 -0.04 10.46
C THR A 372 -3.91 -1.21 11.31
N VAL A 373 -4.29 -2.44 10.94
CA VAL A 373 -3.82 -3.66 11.62
C VAL A 373 -2.30 -3.78 11.52
N SER A 374 -1.75 -3.64 10.32
CA SER A 374 -0.30 -3.76 10.09
C SER A 374 0.49 -2.72 10.89
N GLY A 375 0.10 -1.44 10.81
CA GLY A 375 0.79 -0.33 11.47
C GLY A 375 0.68 -0.36 13.00
N GLY A 376 -0.47 -0.81 13.54
CA GLY A 376 -0.63 -1.02 14.98
C GLY A 376 0.31 -2.10 15.50
N LEU A 377 0.40 -3.23 14.79
CA LEU A 377 1.30 -4.34 15.16
C LEU A 377 2.77 -3.99 14.98
N TYR A 378 3.11 -3.25 13.92
CA TYR A 378 4.46 -2.73 13.68
C TYR A 378 4.97 -1.93 14.89
N SER A 379 4.10 -1.11 15.49
CA SER A 379 4.47 -0.21 16.60
C SER A 379 4.78 -0.95 17.91
N ILE A 380 4.13 -2.09 18.16
CA ILE A 380 4.34 -2.87 19.39
C ILE A 380 5.35 -4.01 19.20
N SER A 381 5.65 -4.38 17.97
CA SER A 381 6.45 -5.57 17.64
C SER A 381 7.89 -5.49 18.19
N GLY A 382 8.53 -4.33 18.14
CA GLY A 382 9.89 -4.15 18.69
C GLY A 382 9.99 -4.46 20.19
N TYR A 383 8.97 -4.07 20.97
CA TYR A 383 8.93 -4.38 22.41
C TYR A 383 8.91 -5.88 22.70
N PHE A 384 8.21 -6.67 21.87
CA PHE A 384 8.20 -8.12 22.00
C PHE A 384 9.49 -8.75 21.48
N ALA A 385 10.07 -8.18 20.42
CA ALA A 385 11.37 -8.60 19.89
C ALA A 385 12.48 -8.50 20.95
N ASP A 386 12.55 -7.39 21.69
CA ASP A 386 13.56 -7.16 22.73
C ASP A 386 13.45 -8.18 23.88
N GLN A 387 12.23 -8.62 24.21
CA GLN A 387 12.00 -9.58 25.30
C GLN A 387 12.19 -11.03 24.89
N LEU A 388 11.77 -11.38 23.67
CA LEU A 388 11.76 -12.78 23.20
C LEU A 388 13.00 -13.14 22.37
N GLY A 389 13.75 -12.14 21.90
CA GLY A 389 14.81 -12.30 20.92
C GLY A 389 14.27 -12.54 19.50
N TYR A 390 15.16 -12.41 18.51
CA TYR A 390 14.79 -12.54 17.09
C TYR A 390 14.22 -13.92 16.75
N SER A 391 14.89 -14.99 17.17
CA SER A 391 14.54 -16.36 16.79
C SER A 391 13.16 -16.77 17.28
N SER A 392 12.94 -16.69 18.60
CA SER A 392 11.67 -17.10 19.23
C SER A 392 10.50 -16.29 18.68
N TYR A 393 10.71 -14.99 18.44
CA TYR A 393 9.66 -14.12 17.96
C TYR A 393 9.34 -14.31 16.48
N LEU A 394 10.33 -14.48 15.59
CA LEU A 394 10.07 -14.81 14.18
C LEU A 394 9.42 -16.19 14.02
N PHE A 395 9.74 -17.14 14.89
CA PHE A 395 9.03 -18.41 14.95
C PHE A 395 7.57 -18.23 15.37
N LEU A 396 7.31 -17.43 16.42
CA LEU A 396 5.94 -17.09 16.83
C LEU A 396 5.16 -16.39 15.70
N ILE A 397 5.78 -15.47 14.98
CA ILE A 397 5.17 -14.79 13.83
C ILE A 397 4.83 -15.79 12.72
N SER A 398 5.70 -16.79 12.48
CA SER A 398 5.43 -17.85 11.52
C SER A 398 4.22 -18.70 11.95
N VAL A 399 4.05 -18.97 13.24
CA VAL A 399 2.83 -19.63 13.77
C VAL A 399 1.59 -18.75 13.55
N VAL A 400 1.67 -17.45 13.82
CA VAL A 400 0.58 -16.49 13.54
C VAL A 400 0.23 -16.46 12.05
N ALA A 401 1.23 -16.54 11.16
CA ALA A 401 1.03 -16.62 9.72
C ALA A 401 0.27 -17.89 9.31
N VAL A 402 0.62 -19.04 9.91
CA VAL A 402 -0.12 -20.31 9.72
C VAL A 402 -1.57 -20.19 10.20
N LEU A 403 -1.81 -19.61 11.38
CA LEU A 403 -3.17 -19.38 11.89
C LEU A 403 -3.97 -18.42 10.99
N SER A 404 -3.31 -17.45 10.37
CA SER A 404 -3.91 -16.50 9.42
C SER A 404 -4.39 -17.16 8.11
N LEU A 405 -3.99 -18.40 7.82
CA LEU A 405 -4.57 -19.20 6.73
C LEU A 405 -6.00 -19.69 7.03
N ILE A 406 -6.37 -19.85 8.31
CA ILE A 406 -7.68 -20.40 8.68
C ILE A 406 -8.83 -19.56 8.12
N PRO A 407 -8.86 -18.21 8.32
CA PRO A 407 -9.89 -17.36 7.69
C PRO A 407 -9.90 -17.47 6.17
N ILE A 408 -8.73 -17.57 5.52
CA ILE A 408 -8.62 -17.65 4.06
C ILE A 408 -9.23 -18.95 3.54
N ILE A 409 -8.97 -20.08 4.21
CA ILE A 409 -9.51 -21.39 3.83
C ILE A 409 -11.02 -21.43 4.06
N LEU A 410 -11.50 -20.92 5.21
CA LEU A 410 -12.93 -20.85 5.52
C LEU A 410 -13.67 -19.99 4.48
N TRP A 411 -13.13 -18.82 4.16
CA TRP A 411 -13.65 -17.94 3.11
C TRP A 411 -13.69 -18.64 1.74
N SER A 412 -12.60 -19.31 1.34
CA SER A 412 -12.53 -20.07 0.08
C SER A 412 -13.62 -21.14 -0.01
N ASN A 413 -13.89 -21.84 1.09
CA ASN A 413 -14.94 -22.86 1.15
C ASN A 413 -16.34 -22.26 1.02
N THR A 414 -16.60 -21.08 1.63
CA THR A 414 -17.90 -20.40 1.46
C THR A 414 -18.17 -20.00 0.01
N GLN A 415 -17.13 -19.58 -0.74
CA GLN A 415 -17.29 -19.28 -2.16
C GLN A 415 -17.63 -20.52 -3.00
N LYS A 416 -17.02 -21.67 -2.71
CA LYS A 416 -17.33 -22.93 -3.42
C LYS A 416 -18.77 -23.38 -3.18
N MET A 417 -19.24 -23.29 -1.94
CA MET A 417 -20.63 -23.65 -1.58
C MET A 417 -21.65 -22.78 -2.31
N SER A 418 -21.44 -21.46 -2.35
CA SER A 418 -22.33 -20.54 -3.08
C SER A 418 -22.42 -20.86 -4.57
N LYS A 419 -21.28 -21.16 -5.23
CA LYS A 419 -21.27 -21.55 -6.65
C LYS A 419 -21.97 -22.87 -6.94
N ASN A 420 -21.94 -23.81 -5.99
CA ASN A 420 -22.60 -25.11 -6.17
C ASN A 420 -24.12 -25.01 -6.00
N ILE A 421 -24.61 -24.14 -5.11
CA ILE A 421 -26.05 -23.90 -4.92
C ILE A 421 -26.69 -23.25 -6.16
N ASP A 422 -25.99 -22.32 -6.82
CA ASP A 422 -26.47 -21.72 -8.07
C ASP A 422 -26.50 -22.73 -9.23
N LYS A 423 -25.55 -23.67 -9.27
CA LYS A 423 -25.53 -24.73 -10.30
C LYS A 423 -26.58 -25.81 -10.10
N SER A 424 -27.04 -26.05 -8.88
CA SER A 424 -28.11 -27.03 -8.59
C SER A 424 -29.53 -26.48 -8.77
N ARG A 425 -29.67 -25.19 -9.13
CA ARG A 425 -30.94 -24.52 -9.41
C ARG A 425 -31.27 -24.44 -10.91
N PHE A 426 -30.39 -24.94 -11.76
CA PHE A 426 -30.60 -25.21 -13.19
C PHE A 426 -30.44 -26.70 -13.42
#